data_AF-A0A6B3MCV3-F1
#
_entry.id   AF-A0A6B3MCV3-F1
#
_cell.length_a   1.000
_cell.length_b   1.000
_cell.length_c   1.000
_cell.angle_alpha   90.00
_cell.angle_beta   90.00
_cell.angle_gamma   90.00
#
_symmetry.space_group_name_H-M   'P 1'
#
loop_
_entity.id
_entity.type
_entity.pdbx_description
1 polymer ?
#
loop_
_entity_poly.entity_id
_entity_poly.type
_entity_poly.pdbx_seq_one_letter_code
_entity_poly.pdbx_strand_id
1 'polypeptide(L)'
;MHSKLVKQTRKLLLSFVIVSIGLGSMPVRAQVSDAQVSALVEALRLAAPQTDTENDGLYSDWQIKPENIPRWSRQCNNGQELTPRQFEARPVTARRILVCVMRDVLKEQYNASGSNESIAVRRAASWWMTGNAENYSNPPNSYTSSYIEKVLSFYQKQHRQPGTETATQQPPEATVTSPKPNASSSSTSVAPISNAQVSALVEALRLAAPKTDNENDGLYSDWQVKPENIPRWSKQCQGEELTPRQFETSSETAQGIIACVMGDVLKEQYGASGSNESVAVQRAASWWMTGDPNQYNRGSTASYTQKVLSFYKQSRLQLLPHI
;
A
#
# COMPACT_ATOMS: atom_id res chain seq x y z
N MET A 1 80.97 30.47 -50.76
CA MET A 1 79.75 30.21 -51.56
C MET A 1 78.56 30.12 -50.62
N HIS A 2 77.48 30.80 -51.00
CA HIS A 2 76.12 30.83 -50.42
C HIS A 2 75.87 31.57 -49.10
N SER A 3 75.61 32.87 -49.26
CA SER A 3 74.72 33.71 -48.46
C SER A 3 73.29 33.15 -48.36
N LYS A 4 72.58 33.46 -47.27
CA LYS A 4 71.33 34.24 -47.32
C LYS A 4 70.90 34.74 -45.94
N LEU A 5 70.52 36.01 -45.93
CA LEU A 5 69.97 36.83 -44.87
C LEU A 5 68.54 37.17 -45.29
N VAL A 6 67.52 36.91 -44.47
CA VAL A 6 66.21 37.60 -44.57
C VAL A 6 65.57 37.68 -43.18
N LYS A 7 65.19 38.90 -42.81
CA LYS A 7 64.46 39.31 -41.61
C LYS A 7 62.94 39.01 -41.74
N GLN A 8 62.28 39.07 -40.57
CA GLN A 8 61.07 39.89 -40.31
C GLN A 8 59.74 39.18 -39.97
N THR A 9 59.32 39.42 -38.72
CA THR A 9 57.98 39.80 -38.21
C THR A 9 56.83 38.80 -38.05
N ARG A 10 56.38 38.78 -36.78
CA ARG A 10 54.99 38.78 -36.26
C ARG A 10 54.02 37.74 -36.84
N LYS A 11 53.64 36.79 -35.98
CA LYS A 11 52.25 36.63 -35.52
C LYS A 11 52.22 35.77 -34.25
N LEU A 12 51.89 36.41 -33.12
CA LEU A 12 51.48 35.74 -31.89
C LEU A 12 50.11 35.11 -32.18
N LEU A 13 50.02 33.78 -32.13
CA LEU A 13 48.74 33.08 -32.02
C LEU A 13 48.70 32.45 -30.63
N LEU A 14 47.97 33.12 -29.74
CA LEU A 14 47.54 32.59 -28.44
C LEU A 14 46.52 31.48 -28.71
N SER A 15 46.94 30.22 -28.61
CA SER A 15 46.03 29.08 -28.52
C SER A 15 45.49 29.00 -27.10
N PHE A 16 44.28 29.52 -26.89
CA PHE A 16 43.48 29.27 -25.70
C PHE A 16 43.03 27.79 -25.71
N VAL A 17 43.66 26.96 -24.88
CA VAL A 17 43.10 25.65 -24.52
C VAL A 17 42.06 25.91 -23.42
N ILE A 18 40.78 25.98 -23.82
CA ILE A 18 39.67 25.92 -22.88
C ILE A 18 39.54 24.45 -22.47
N VAL A 19 40.07 24.12 -21.28
CA VAL A 19 39.74 22.86 -20.60
C VAL A 19 38.30 23.01 -20.12
N SER A 20 37.35 22.54 -20.94
CA SER A 20 35.98 22.35 -20.54
C SER A 20 35.93 21.25 -19.48
N ILE A 21 35.88 21.63 -18.20
CA ILE A 21 35.52 20.72 -17.13
C ILE A 21 34.05 20.35 -17.38
N GLY A 22 33.85 19.20 -18.01
CA GLY A 22 32.53 18.57 -18.10
C GLY A 22 32.05 18.30 -16.69
N LEU A 23 31.05 19.08 -16.24
CA LEU A 23 30.17 18.68 -15.15
C LEU A 23 29.45 17.42 -15.63
N GLY A 24 30.05 16.26 -15.35
CA GLY A 24 29.39 14.99 -15.53
C GLY A 24 28.13 15.01 -14.68
N SER A 25 26.97 15.00 -15.34
CA SER A 25 25.71 14.65 -14.72
C SER A 25 25.90 13.28 -14.08
N MET A 26 26.08 13.25 -12.76
CA MET A 26 26.09 11.99 -12.02
C MET A 26 24.79 11.26 -12.35
N PRO A 27 24.83 9.97 -12.70
CA PRO A 27 23.62 9.23 -12.96
C PRO A 27 22.80 9.21 -11.68
N VAL A 28 21.65 9.89 -11.69
CA VAL A 28 20.63 9.72 -10.67
C VAL A 28 20.19 8.26 -10.78
N ARG A 29 20.62 7.42 -9.83
CA ARG A 29 20.12 6.04 -9.74
C ARG A 29 18.61 6.13 -9.52
N ALA A 30 17.84 5.66 -10.48
CA ALA A 30 16.40 5.52 -10.33
C ALA A 30 16.14 4.63 -9.10
N GLN A 31 15.54 5.21 -8.05
CA GLN A 31 15.19 4.47 -6.84
C GLN A 31 13.79 3.91 -7.01
N VAL A 32 13.58 2.68 -6.55
CA VAL A 32 12.24 2.09 -6.44
C VAL A 32 11.40 2.97 -5.52
N SER A 33 10.26 3.45 -6.03
CA SER A 33 9.34 4.31 -5.28
C SER A 33 8.43 3.49 -4.35
N ASP A 34 7.90 4.15 -3.32
CA ASP A 34 6.92 3.54 -2.42
C ASP A 34 5.63 3.09 -3.14
N ALA A 35 5.28 3.76 -4.24
CA ALA A 35 4.15 3.37 -5.08
C ALA A 35 4.42 2.03 -5.77
N GLN A 36 5.63 1.84 -6.31
CA GLN A 36 6.05 0.57 -6.91
C GLN A 36 6.07 -0.56 -5.87
N VAL A 37 6.61 -0.32 -4.67
CA VAL A 37 6.60 -1.35 -3.62
C VAL A 37 5.17 -1.72 -3.20
N SER A 38 4.32 -0.71 -2.99
CA SER A 38 2.93 -0.91 -2.59
C SER A 38 2.15 -1.68 -3.66
N ALA A 39 2.44 -1.39 -4.94
CA ALA A 39 1.82 -2.09 -6.05
C ALA A 39 2.28 -3.55 -6.14
N LEU A 40 3.56 -3.82 -5.89
CA LEU A 40 4.08 -5.19 -5.84
C LEU A 40 3.42 -5.99 -4.71
N VAL A 41 3.32 -5.41 -3.50
CA VAL A 41 2.66 -6.07 -2.37
C VAL A 41 1.21 -6.40 -2.70
N GLU A 42 0.46 -5.50 -3.30
CA GLU A 42 -0.93 -5.78 -3.68
C GLU A 42 -1.01 -6.81 -4.83
N ALA A 43 -0.08 -6.78 -5.78
CA ALA A 43 -0.02 -7.79 -6.84
C ALA A 43 0.27 -9.20 -6.30
N LEU A 44 1.14 -9.33 -5.30
CA LEU A 44 1.39 -10.60 -4.60
C LEU A 44 0.14 -11.11 -3.90
N ARG A 45 -0.63 -10.21 -3.27
CA ARG A 45 -1.91 -10.52 -2.63
C ARG A 45 -2.92 -11.08 -3.63
N LEU A 46 -3.12 -10.37 -4.75
CA LEU A 46 -4.09 -10.75 -5.77
C LEU A 46 -3.70 -12.03 -6.52
N ALA A 47 -2.40 -12.32 -6.62
CA ALA A 47 -1.89 -13.56 -7.21
C ALA A 47 -1.84 -14.73 -6.22
N ALA A 48 -2.09 -14.49 -4.93
CA ALA A 48 -1.94 -15.48 -3.89
C ALA A 48 -2.82 -16.72 -4.20
N PRO A 49 -2.26 -17.94 -4.10
CA PRO A 49 -2.98 -19.16 -4.41
C PRO A 49 -4.22 -19.31 -3.54
N GLN A 50 -5.33 -19.70 -4.15
CA GLN A 50 -6.51 -20.13 -3.42
C GLN A 50 -6.32 -21.61 -3.11
N THR A 51 -5.89 -21.91 -1.90
CA THR A 51 -5.86 -23.25 -1.38
C THR A 51 -7.25 -23.49 -0.79
N ASP A 52 -8.16 -24.14 -1.51
CA ASP A 52 -9.48 -24.53 -0.99
C ASP A 52 -9.39 -25.59 0.14
N THR A 53 -8.27 -25.61 0.88
CA THR A 53 -7.94 -26.54 1.94
C THR A 53 -7.85 -25.76 3.25
N GLU A 54 -8.79 -26.07 4.14
CA GLU A 54 -8.77 -25.66 5.55
C GLU A 54 -7.42 -26.10 6.16
N ASN A 55 -6.56 -25.15 6.54
CA ASN A 55 -5.20 -25.37 7.03
C ASN A 55 -4.15 -25.76 5.97
N ASP A 56 -4.06 -24.99 4.90
CA ASP A 56 -2.92 -25.01 3.98
C ASP A 56 -1.58 -24.62 4.65
N GLY A 57 -1.64 -24.15 5.90
CA GLY A 57 -0.49 -23.79 6.73
C GLY A 57 0.08 -22.42 6.38
N LEU A 58 -0.63 -21.60 5.61
CA LEU A 58 -0.23 -20.25 5.25
C LEU A 58 -1.12 -19.22 5.95
N TYR A 59 -0.62 -17.99 6.03
CA TYR A 59 -1.23 -16.92 6.80
C TYR A 59 -1.33 -15.63 5.99
N SER A 60 -2.39 -14.88 6.27
CA SER A 60 -2.86 -13.62 5.71
C SER A 60 -3.28 -13.74 4.24
N ASP A 61 -3.82 -12.63 3.73
CA ASP A 61 -4.13 -12.44 2.31
C ASP A 61 -2.97 -12.74 1.35
N TRP A 62 -1.74 -12.73 1.84
CA TRP A 62 -0.54 -12.92 1.05
C TRP A 62 -0.02 -14.35 1.08
N GLN A 63 -0.68 -15.27 1.81
CA GLN A 63 -0.34 -16.69 1.85
C GLN A 63 1.12 -16.93 2.31
N ILE A 64 1.45 -16.39 3.48
CA ILE A 64 2.80 -16.39 4.06
C ILE A 64 3.04 -17.66 4.88
N LYS A 65 4.20 -18.28 4.69
CA LYS A 65 4.64 -19.37 5.56
C LYS A 65 4.92 -18.89 6.99
N PRO A 66 4.46 -19.60 8.03
CA PRO A 66 4.50 -19.16 9.42
C PRO A 66 5.92 -18.86 9.91
N GLU A 67 6.93 -19.58 9.44
CA GLU A 67 8.34 -19.40 9.83
C GLU A 67 8.92 -18.04 9.40
N ASN A 68 8.35 -17.40 8.38
CA ASN A 68 8.81 -16.08 7.91
C ASN A 68 8.30 -14.95 8.81
N ILE A 69 7.14 -15.11 9.44
CA ILE A 69 6.41 -14.05 10.10
C ILE A 69 7.17 -13.45 11.30
N PRO A 70 7.72 -14.24 12.25
CA PRO A 70 8.47 -13.68 13.37
C PRO A 70 9.69 -12.87 12.90
N ARG A 71 10.47 -13.41 11.94
CA ARG A 71 11.67 -12.72 11.43
C ARG A 71 11.32 -11.40 10.74
N TRP A 72 10.33 -11.42 9.84
CA TRP A 72 9.93 -10.22 9.09
C TRP A 72 9.28 -9.18 9.99
N SER A 73 8.42 -9.58 10.91
CA SER A 73 7.82 -8.65 11.88
C SER A 73 8.89 -8.02 12.78
N ARG A 74 9.84 -8.79 13.33
CA ARG A 74 10.94 -8.22 14.12
C ARG A 74 11.70 -7.13 13.35
N GLN A 75 12.03 -7.40 12.09
CA GLN A 75 12.76 -6.47 11.23
C GLN A 75 11.93 -5.22 10.89
N CYS A 76 10.63 -5.38 10.61
CA CYS A 76 9.79 -4.35 10.01
C CYS A 76 8.72 -3.77 10.93
N ASN A 77 8.73 -4.14 12.22
CA ASN A 77 7.75 -3.73 13.23
C ASN A 77 8.44 -3.32 14.54
N ASN A 78 9.46 -2.46 14.45
CA ASN A 78 10.16 -1.88 15.59
C ASN A 78 10.70 -2.93 16.59
N GLY A 79 11.24 -4.05 16.09
CA GLY A 79 11.77 -5.13 16.92
C GLY A 79 10.71 -6.07 17.50
N GLN A 80 9.42 -5.82 17.28
CA GLN A 80 8.35 -6.69 17.80
C GLN A 80 8.07 -7.86 16.86
N GLU A 81 8.14 -9.06 17.40
CA GLU A 81 7.71 -10.28 16.72
C GLU A 81 6.20 -10.46 16.83
N LEU A 82 5.59 -10.83 15.70
CA LEU A 82 4.22 -11.29 15.64
C LEU A 82 4.20 -12.81 15.49
N THR A 83 3.26 -13.46 16.17
CA THR A 83 2.90 -14.84 15.84
C THR A 83 2.11 -14.87 14.52
N PRO A 84 2.03 -16.02 13.84
CA PRO A 84 1.22 -16.16 12.63
C PRO A 84 -0.25 -15.71 12.82
N ARG A 85 -0.86 -16.07 13.95
CA ARG A 85 -2.23 -15.63 14.30
C ARG A 85 -2.34 -14.13 14.53
N GLN A 86 -1.34 -13.51 15.17
CA GLN A 86 -1.34 -12.05 15.36
C GLN A 86 -1.13 -11.29 14.06
N PHE A 87 -0.35 -11.86 13.14
CA PHE A 87 -0.13 -11.30 11.81
C PHE A 87 -1.41 -11.37 10.97
N GLU A 88 -2.07 -12.53 10.94
CA GLU A 88 -3.39 -12.73 10.32
C GLU A 88 -4.41 -11.70 10.81
N ALA A 89 -4.55 -11.59 12.14
CA ALA A 89 -5.56 -10.74 12.77
C ALA A 89 -5.30 -9.24 12.60
N ARG A 90 -4.14 -8.82 12.05
CA ARG A 90 -3.74 -7.42 11.92
C ARG A 90 -3.38 -7.10 10.48
N PRO A 91 -4.34 -7.09 9.54
CA PRO A 91 -4.07 -7.03 8.11
C PRO A 91 -3.32 -5.77 7.67
N VAL A 92 -3.56 -4.63 8.35
CA VAL A 92 -2.82 -3.40 8.07
C VAL A 92 -1.36 -3.52 8.55
N THR A 93 -1.13 -3.99 9.78
CA THR A 93 0.22 -4.24 10.29
C THR A 93 0.95 -5.27 9.42
N ALA A 94 0.27 -6.35 9.03
CA ALA A 94 0.79 -7.37 8.13
C ALA A 94 1.24 -6.74 6.81
N ARG A 95 0.37 -5.95 6.17
CA ARG A 95 0.73 -5.24 4.94
C ARG A 95 1.91 -4.29 5.14
N ARG A 96 1.95 -3.53 6.24
CA ARG A 96 3.08 -2.63 6.54
C ARG A 96 4.41 -3.39 6.62
N ILE A 97 4.40 -4.53 7.29
CA ILE A 97 5.56 -5.43 7.35
C ILE A 97 5.95 -5.90 5.95
N LEU A 98 4.99 -6.32 5.13
CA LEU A 98 5.26 -6.76 3.76
C LEU A 98 5.77 -5.65 2.85
N VAL A 99 5.25 -4.43 2.96
CA VAL A 99 5.80 -3.25 2.24
C VAL A 99 7.25 -2.99 2.66
N CYS A 100 7.58 -3.13 3.94
CA CYS A 100 8.96 -3.02 4.40
C CYS A 100 9.86 -4.11 3.80
N VAL A 101 9.48 -5.39 3.90
CA VAL A 101 10.24 -6.53 3.33
C VAL A 101 10.39 -6.40 1.82
N MET A 102 9.30 -6.12 1.12
CA MET A 102 9.30 -6.07 -0.35
C MET A 102 10.00 -4.83 -0.90
N ARG A 103 10.18 -3.76 -0.11
CA ARG A 103 11.02 -2.62 -0.51
C ARG A 103 12.45 -3.07 -0.73
N ASP A 104 13.01 -3.84 0.21
CA ASP A 104 14.38 -4.33 0.12
C ASP A 104 14.51 -5.33 -1.04
N VAL A 105 13.58 -6.29 -1.13
CA VAL A 105 13.57 -7.28 -2.22
C VAL A 105 13.46 -6.59 -3.58
N LEU A 106 12.49 -5.70 -3.78
CA LEU A 106 12.29 -5.06 -5.08
C LEU A 106 13.48 -4.16 -5.45
N LYS A 107 14.07 -3.44 -4.48
CA LYS A 107 15.27 -2.64 -4.70
C LYS A 107 16.45 -3.49 -5.16
N GLU A 108 16.67 -4.63 -4.51
CA GLU A 108 17.72 -5.57 -4.91
C GLU A 108 17.47 -6.13 -6.32
N GLN A 109 16.24 -6.58 -6.59
CA GLN A 109 15.90 -7.17 -7.88
C GLN A 109 15.88 -6.15 -9.03
N TYR A 110 15.58 -4.89 -8.74
CA TYR A 110 15.67 -3.80 -9.70
C TYR A 110 17.12 -3.49 -10.10
N ASN A 111 18.05 -3.56 -9.16
CA ASN A 111 19.48 -3.43 -9.48
C ASN A 111 19.98 -4.65 -10.28
N ALA A 112 19.61 -5.86 -9.85
CA ALA A 112 20.01 -7.10 -10.52
C ALA A 112 19.45 -7.22 -11.95
N SER A 113 18.29 -6.59 -12.23
CA SER A 113 17.68 -6.58 -13.56
C SER A 113 18.21 -5.49 -14.50
N GLY A 114 19.23 -4.73 -14.11
CA GLY A 114 19.71 -3.59 -14.89
C GLY A 114 18.67 -2.47 -14.98
N SER A 115 17.93 -2.21 -13.90
CA SER A 115 16.82 -1.24 -13.82
C SER A 115 15.60 -1.58 -14.68
N ASN A 116 15.45 -2.84 -15.10
CA ASN A 116 14.24 -3.30 -15.77
C ASN A 116 13.18 -3.69 -14.73
N GLU A 117 12.15 -2.85 -14.60
CA GLU A 117 11.08 -3.02 -13.61
C GLU A 117 10.28 -4.30 -13.79
N SER A 118 9.92 -4.67 -15.02
CA SER A 118 9.14 -5.89 -15.28
C SER A 118 9.94 -7.14 -14.92
N ILE A 119 11.24 -7.15 -15.21
CA ILE A 119 12.14 -8.23 -14.78
C ILE A 119 12.29 -8.22 -13.25
N ALA A 120 12.42 -7.06 -12.62
CA ALA A 120 12.52 -6.93 -11.17
C ALA A 120 11.28 -7.49 -10.44
N VAL A 121 10.08 -7.19 -10.94
CA VAL A 121 8.81 -7.71 -10.43
C VAL A 121 8.75 -9.23 -10.59
N ARG A 122 9.11 -9.77 -11.76
CA ARG A 122 9.15 -11.22 -11.98
C ARG A 122 10.14 -11.93 -11.05
N ARG A 123 11.32 -11.35 -10.85
CA ARG A 123 12.35 -11.84 -9.91
C ARG A 123 11.87 -11.80 -8.47
N ALA A 124 11.21 -10.72 -8.06
CA ALA A 124 10.63 -10.60 -6.72
C ALA A 124 9.50 -11.62 -6.49
N ALA A 125 8.64 -11.85 -7.49
CA ALA A 125 7.60 -12.89 -7.44
C ALA A 125 8.21 -14.30 -7.38
N SER A 126 9.30 -14.54 -8.09
CA SER A 126 10.02 -15.81 -8.04
C SER A 126 10.68 -16.06 -6.68
N TRP A 127 11.29 -15.02 -6.11
CA TRP A 127 11.82 -15.05 -4.74
C TRP A 127 10.72 -15.31 -3.72
N TRP A 128 9.57 -14.66 -3.87
CA TRP A 128 8.43 -14.85 -2.99
C TRP A 128 7.97 -16.32 -2.96
N MET A 129 7.83 -16.92 -4.14
CA MET A 129 7.29 -18.27 -4.27
C MET A 129 8.32 -19.35 -3.93
N THR A 130 9.59 -19.14 -4.26
CA THR A 130 10.61 -20.21 -4.21
C THR A 130 11.76 -19.93 -3.25
N GLY A 131 11.87 -18.72 -2.71
CA GLY A 131 13.05 -18.24 -1.99
C GLY A 131 14.23 -17.87 -2.88
N ASN A 132 14.15 -18.07 -4.21
CA ASN A 132 15.23 -17.79 -5.15
C ASN A 132 14.74 -16.93 -6.33
N ALA A 133 15.26 -15.71 -6.44
CA ALA A 133 14.90 -14.77 -7.51
C ALA A 133 15.33 -15.23 -8.91
N GLU A 134 16.39 -16.04 -9.02
CA GLU A 134 16.93 -16.51 -10.30
C GLU A 134 16.02 -17.53 -10.99
N ASN A 135 15.11 -18.16 -10.25
CA ASN A 135 14.13 -19.08 -10.81
C ASN A 135 13.13 -18.38 -11.75
N TYR A 136 13.15 -17.04 -11.87
CA TYR A 136 12.22 -16.32 -12.74
C TYR A 136 12.38 -16.68 -14.23
N SER A 137 13.61 -16.97 -14.68
CA SER A 137 13.91 -17.30 -16.08
C SER A 137 13.75 -18.78 -16.38
N ASN A 138 13.89 -19.64 -15.36
CA ASN A 138 13.67 -21.08 -15.47
C ASN A 138 12.91 -21.59 -14.22
N PRO A 139 11.58 -21.38 -14.16
CA PRO A 139 10.80 -21.75 -12.98
C PRO A 139 10.80 -23.26 -12.74
N PRO A 140 10.81 -23.73 -11.48
CA PRO A 140 10.90 -25.16 -11.16
C PRO A 140 9.69 -25.97 -11.65
N ASN A 141 8.57 -25.31 -11.95
CA ASN A 141 7.38 -25.93 -12.53
C ASN A 141 6.49 -24.87 -13.22
N SER A 142 5.53 -25.34 -14.01
CA SER A 142 4.57 -24.50 -14.72
C SER A 142 3.70 -23.65 -13.79
N TYR A 143 3.43 -24.13 -12.58
CA TYR A 143 2.70 -23.40 -11.56
C TYR A 143 3.45 -22.13 -11.13
N THR A 144 4.74 -22.24 -10.83
CA THR A 144 5.59 -21.11 -10.45
C THR A 144 5.67 -20.09 -11.58
N SER A 145 5.82 -20.56 -12.83
CA SER A 145 5.79 -19.70 -14.01
C SER A 145 4.47 -18.92 -14.11
N SER A 146 3.35 -19.61 -13.93
CA SER A 146 2.02 -19.00 -13.97
C SER A 146 1.81 -17.97 -12.86
N TYR A 147 2.29 -18.26 -11.65
CA TYR A 147 2.24 -17.33 -10.52
C TYR A 147 3.03 -16.04 -10.83
N ILE A 148 4.26 -16.16 -11.33
CA ILE A 148 5.12 -15.01 -11.66
C ILE A 148 4.45 -14.09 -12.69
N GLU A 149 3.84 -14.65 -13.73
CA GLU A 149 3.13 -13.85 -14.74
C GLU A 149 1.85 -13.21 -14.21
N LYS A 150 1.11 -13.88 -13.32
CA LYS A 150 -0.05 -13.30 -12.63
C LYS A 150 0.34 -12.07 -11.82
N VAL A 151 1.42 -12.16 -11.03
CA VAL A 151 1.93 -11.02 -10.24
C VAL A 151 2.29 -9.85 -11.16
N LEU A 152 3.03 -10.10 -12.24
CA LEU A 152 3.37 -9.03 -13.19
C LEU A 152 2.12 -8.39 -13.81
N SER A 153 1.13 -9.19 -14.18
CA SER A 153 -0.13 -8.69 -14.73
C SER A 153 -0.87 -7.77 -13.75
N PHE A 154 -1.02 -8.19 -12.48
CA PHE A 154 -1.66 -7.37 -11.46
C PHE A 154 -0.88 -6.08 -11.18
N TYR A 155 0.45 -6.19 -11.10
CA TYR A 155 1.33 -5.05 -10.90
C TYR A 155 1.13 -3.98 -11.99
N GLN A 156 1.15 -4.39 -13.26
CA GLN A 156 0.95 -3.49 -14.39
C GLN A 156 -0.43 -2.85 -14.41
N LYS A 157 -1.49 -3.58 -14.00
CA LYS A 157 -2.85 -3.02 -13.89
C LYS A 157 -2.91 -1.89 -12.86
N GLN A 158 -2.24 -2.05 -11.73
CA GLN A 158 -2.18 -1.01 -10.70
C GLN A 158 -1.39 0.21 -11.17
N HIS A 159 -0.33 -0.02 -11.97
CA HIS A 159 0.50 1.05 -12.52
C HIS A 159 -0.17 1.84 -13.67
N ARG A 160 -1.17 1.25 -14.35
CA ARG A 160 -1.93 1.89 -15.44
C ARG A 160 -3.09 2.77 -14.97
N GLN A 161 -3.40 2.80 -13.66
CA GLN A 161 -4.28 3.83 -13.13
C GLN A 161 -3.50 5.16 -13.06
N PRO A 162 -3.83 6.19 -13.86
CA PRO A 162 -2.94 7.34 -14.05
C PRO A 162 -2.73 8.13 -12.76
N GLY A 163 -1.47 8.18 -12.31
CA GLY A 163 -0.96 9.29 -11.53
C GLY A 163 -0.32 10.28 -12.50
N THR A 164 -1.01 11.36 -12.84
CA THR A 164 -0.36 12.49 -13.50
C THR A 164 0.41 13.25 -12.42
N GLU A 165 1.72 13.32 -12.61
CA GLU A 165 2.65 14.17 -11.88
C GLU A 165 2.06 15.57 -11.70
N THR A 166 2.14 16.12 -10.50
CA THR A 166 2.03 17.56 -10.31
C THR A 166 3.18 18.03 -9.44
N ALA A 167 3.85 19.03 -10.00
CA ALA A 167 4.90 19.83 -9.45
C ALA A 167 4.70 20.19 -7.97
N THR A 168 5.83 20.21 -7.27
CA THR A 168 6.05 20.71 -5.92
C THR A 168 5.29 22.01 -5.66
N GLN A 169 4.25 21.96 -4.82
CA GLN A 169 3.73 23.13 -4.11
C GLN A 169 3.94 22.93 -2.62
N GLN A 170 4.92 23.66 -2.12
CA GLN A 170 5.26 23.88 -0.72
C GLN A 170 4.14 24.68 -0.05
N PRO A 171 3.55 24.22 1.07
CA PRO A 171 2.63 25.04 1.85
C PRO A 171 3.35 26.24 2.47
N PRO A 172 2.73 27.43 2.51
CA PRO A 172 3.35 28.62 3.05
C PRO A 172 3.59 28.50 4.56
N GLU A 173 4.78 28.94 4.92
CA GLU A 173 5.31 29.14 6.26
C GLU A 173 4.40 30.07 7.07
N ALA A 174 3.81 29.56 8.16
CA ALA A 174 3.07 30.34 9.13
C ALA A 174 3.93 30.59 10.36
N THR A 175 4.29 31.85 10.53
CA THR A 175 5.15 32.41 11.58
C THR A 175 4.55 32.21 12.98
N VAL A 176 5.41 31.79 13.90
CA VAL A 176 5.14 31.60 15.33
C VAL A 176 5.08 32.95 16.05
N THR A 177 4.03 33.17 16.85
CA THR A 177 4.13 33.99 18.07
C THR A 177 3.13 33.50 19.11
N SER A 178 3.65 33.01 20.25
CA SER A 178 2.88 32.75 21.48
C SER A 178 2.63 34.05 22.24
N PRO A 179 1.56 34.11 23.06
CA PRO A 179 1.81 34.15 24.51
C PRO A 179 0.87 33.24 25.32
N LYS A 180 1.46 32.58 26.34
CA LYS A 180 0.79 31.96 27.52
C LYS A 180 0.72 33.07 28.61
N PRO A 181 -0.28 33.17 29.53
CA PRO A 181 -0.61 32.06 30.43
C PRO A 181 -2.03 31.85 31.00
N ASN A 182 -2.25 30.54 31.23
CA ASN A 182 -2.81 29.87 32.41
C ASN A 182 -4.24 29.31 32.41
N ALA A 183 -4.26 28.03 32.81
CA ALA A 183 -5.28 27.27 33.53
C ALA A 183 -6.65 27.01 32.86
N SER A 184 -6.75 25.84 32.22
CA SER A 184 -7.58 24.74 32.74
C SER A 184 -7.19 23.45 32.04
N SER A 185 -6.57 22.56 32.81
CA SER A 185 -6.07 21.27 32.36
C SER A 185 -7.24 20.29 32.21
N SER A 186 -7.95 20.35 31.09
CA SER A 186 -8.68 19.19 30.59
C SER A 186 -7.67 18.33 29.85
N SER A 187 -7.03 17.40 30.56
CA SER A 187 -6.29 16.31 29.93
C SER A 187 -7.29 15.49 29.13
N THR A 188 -7.44 15.81 27.85
CA THR A 188 -8.18 14.97 26.91
C THR A 188 -7.40 13.66 26.78
N SER A 189 -7.77 12.68 27.59
CA SER A 189 -7.44 11.28 27.30
C SER A 189 -7.97 11.02 25.89
N VAL A 190 -7.07 10.63 24.98
CA VAL A 190 -7.44 10.19 23.63
C VAL A 190 -8.43 9.04 23.80
N ALA A 191 -9.71 9.30 23.55
CA ALA A 191 -10.73 8.28 23.67
C ALA A 191 -10.45 7.19 22.61
N PRO A 192 -10.50 5.90 22.97
CA PRO A 192 -10.38 4.83 22.00
C PRO A 192 -11.54 4.90 20.99
N ILE A 193 -11.29 4.46 19.75
CA ILE A 193 -12.33 4.30 18.72
C ILE A 193 -13.51 3.51 19.31
N SER A 194 -14.70 4.10 19.28
CA SER A 194 -15.94 3.54 19.83
C SER A 194 -16.66 2.66 18.81
N ASN A 195 -17.52 1.76 19.30
CA ASN A 195 -18.38 0.94 18.42
C ASN A 195 -19.25 1.81 17.50
N ALA A 196 -19.73 2.97 17.97
CA ALA A 196 -20.48 3.91 17.14
C ALA A 196 -19.64 4.48 16.00
N GLN A 197 -18.35 4.74 16.23
CA GLN A 197 -17.42 5.15 15.17
C GLN A 197 -17.21 4.04 14.14
N VAL A 198 -17.12 2.78 14.59
CA VAL A 198 -17.00 1.64 13.68
C VAL A 198 -18.28 1.46 12.85
N SER A 199 -19.45 1.45 13.49
CA SER A 199 -20.74 1.33 12.78
C SER A 199 -20.96 2.46 11.77
N ALA A 200 -20.59 3.70 12.12
CA ALA A 200 -20.65 4.84 11.20
C ALA A 200 -19.73 4.67 9.98
N LEU A 201 -18.54 4.09 10.16
CA LEU A 201 -17.62 3.78 9.06
C LEU A 201 -18.19 2.67 8.17
N VAL A 202 -18.69 1.59 8.77
CA VAL A 202 -19.29 0.48 8.02
C VAL A 202 -20.45 0.97 7.17
N GLU A 203 -21.35 1.78 7.73
CA GLU A 203 -22.45 2.35 6.95
C GLU A 203 -21.97 3.31 5.84
N ALA A 204 -20.94 4.11 6.13
CA ALA A 204 -20.35 4.98 5.12
C ALA A 204 -19.72 4.20 3.95
N LEU A 205 -19.12 3.03 4.20
CA LEU A 205 -18.60 2.14 3.16
C LEU A 205 -19.75 1.59 2.29
N ARG A 206 -20.86 1.17 2.91
CA ARG A 206 -22.07 0.70 2.23
C ARG A 206 -22.63 1.76 1.28
N LEU A 207 -22.78 2.98 1.76
CA LEU A 207 -23.31 4.11 0.98
C LEU A 207 -22.35 4.55 -0.14
N ALA A 208 -21.05 4.40 0.08
CA ALA A 208 -20.03 4.75 -0.90
C ALA A 208 -19.84 3.69 -1.99
N ALA A 209 -20.23 2.43 -1.73
CA ALA A 209 -20.10 1.30 -2.64
C ALA A 209 -20.62 1.66 -4.05
N PRO A 210 -19.79 1.51 -5.09
CA PRO A 210 -20.24 1.67 -6.47
C PRO A 210 -21.45 0.79 -6.78
N LYS A 211 -22.53 1.37 -7.30
CA LYS A 211 -23.61 0.54 -7.86
C LYS A 211 -23.12 -0.05 -9.16
N THR A 212 -22.97 -1.37 -9.19
CA THR A 212 -22.65 -2.11 -10.39
C THR A 212 -23.98 -2.54 -11.02
N ASP A 213 -24.29 -2.01 -12.21
CA ASP A 213 -25.46 -2.45 -12.98
C ASP A 213 -25.24 -3.83 -13.63
N ASN A 214 -24.22 -4.57 -13.20
CA ASN A 214 -23.83 -5.86 -13.72
C ASN A 214 -24.36 -6.96 -12.81
N GLU A 215 -25.31 -7.76 -13.30
CA GLU A 215 -25.59 -9.06 -12.71
C GLU A 215 -24.28 -9.87 -12.67
N ASN A 216 -23.82 -10.25 -11.48
CA ASN A 216 -22.58 -11.00 -11.25
C ASN A 216 -21.28 -10.18 -11.43
N ASP A 217 -21.18 -8.99 -10.81
CA ASP A 217 -19.90 -8.29 -10.65
C ASP A 217 -18.87 -9.05 -9.79
N GLY A 218 -19.28 -10.19 -9.20
CA GLY A 218 -18.45 -11.05 -8.38
C GLY A 218 -18.21 -10.50 -6.98
N LEU A 219 -19.03 -9.54 -6.53
CA LEU A 219 -18.95 -8.93 -5.20
C LEU A 219 -20.24 -9.25 -4.44
N TYR A 220 -20.11 -9.46 -3.13
CA TYR A 220 -21.20 -9.96 -2.29
C TYR A 220 -21.61 -8.93 -1.24
N SER A 221 -22.91 -8.91 -0.92
CA SER A 221 -23.58 -7.99 0.01
C SER A 221 -23.55 -6.51 -0.42
N ASP A 222 -24.25 -5.67 0.34
CA ASP A 222 -24.32 -4.21 0.13
C ASP A 222 -22.95 -3.50 0.22
N TRP A 223 -21.92 -4.17 0.76
CA TRP A 223 -20.57 -3.65 0.91
C TRP A 223 -19.60 -4.06 -0.19
N GLN A 224 -20.05 -4.88 -1.16
CA GLN A 224 -19.25 -5.33 -2.28
C GLN A 224 -17.95 -6.05 -1.87
N VAL A 225 -18.10 -7.06 -0.99
CA VAL A 225 -16.99 -7.86 -0.50
C VAL A 225 -16.58 -8.88 -1.56
N LYS A 226 -15.27 -9.00 -1.80
CA LYS A 226 -14.74 -10.04 -2.69
C LYS A 226 -14.90 -11.44 -2.08
N PRO A 227 -15.29 -12.46 -2.85
CA PRO A 227 -15.57 -13.81 -2.33
C PRO A 227 -14.40 -14.41 -1.55
N GLU A 228 -13.16 -14.16 -1.98
CA GLU A 228 -11.95 -14.68 -1.32
C GLU A 228 -11.73 -14.12 0.10
N ASN A 229 -12.35 -12.99 0.45
CA ASN A 229 -12.24 -12.43 1.79
C ASN A 229 -13.24 -13.05 2.78
N ILE A 230 -14.34 -13.62 2.28
CA ILE A 230 -15.51 -13.97 3.11
C ILE A 230 -15.20 -15.10 4.09
N PRO A 231 -14.66 -16.27 3.67
CA PRO A 231 -14.40 -17.38 4.59
C PRO A 231 -13.47 -16.97 5.75
N ARG A 232 -12.35 -16.32 5.43
CA ARG A 232 -11.36 -15.91 6.43
C ARG A 232 -11.88 -14.85 7.40
N TRP A 233 -12.60 -13.84 6.90
CA TRP A 233 -13.13 -12.77 7.76
C TRP A 233 -14.20 -13.30 8.69
N SER A 234 -15.09 -14.15 8.20
CA SER A 234 -16.09 -14.78 9.04
C SER A 234 -15.41 -15.71 10.07
N LYS A 235 -14.41 -16.50 9.68
CA LYS A 235 -13.66 -17.35 10.62
C LYS A 235 -13.02 -16.54 11.74
N GLN A 236 -12.40 -15.41 11.39
CA GLN A 236 -11.79 -14.49 12.36
C GLN A 236 -12.82 -13.91 13.32
N CYS A 237 -13.98 -13.46 12.81
CA CYS A 237 -14.93 -12.66 13.57
C CYS A 237 -15.98 -13.46 14.33
N GLN A 238 -16.35 -14.64 13.85
CA GLN A 238 -17.40 -15.48 14.44
C GLN A 238 -16.97 -16.95 14.65
N GLY A 239 -15.76 -17.34 14.26
CA GLY A 239 -15.25 -18.70 14.47
C GLY A 239 -15.65 -19.71 13.39
N GLU A 240 -16.44 -19.29 12.39
CA GLU A 240 -16.93 -20.15 11.30
C GLU A 240 -16.71 -19.51 9.93
N GLU A 241 -16.25 -20.32 8.97
CA GLU A 241 -16.10 -19.93 7.56
C GLU A 241 -17.45 -19.91 6.87
N LEU A 242 -17.82 -18.77 6.30
CA LEU A 242 -18.99 -18.63 5.44
C LEU A 242 -18.57 -18.74 3.99
N THR A 243 -19.40 -19.41 3.21
CA THR A 243 -19.36 -19.26 1.75
C THR A 243 -19.88 -17.86 1.35
N PRO A 244 -19.51 -17.35 0.17
CA PRO A 244 -20.04 -16.09 -0.33
C PRO A 244 -21.57 -16.02 -0.36
N ARG A 245 -22.21 -17.15 -0.70
CA ARG A 245 -23.68 -17.25 -0.72
C ARG A 245 -24.28 -17.17 0.68
N GLN A 246 -23.69 -17.82 1.69
CA GLN A 246 -24.17 -17.70 3.07
C GLN A 246 -23.99 -16.27 3.59
N PHE A 247 -22.87 -15.63 3.28
CA PHE A 247 -22.60 -14.24 3.66
C PHE A 247 -23.63 -13.27 3.08
N GLU A 248 -24.02 -13.46 1.82
CA GLU A 248 -25.00 -12.60 1.13
C GLU A 248 -26.44 -12.78 1.63
N THR A 249 -26.78 -13.95 2.19
CA THR A 249 -28.16 -14.22 2.66
C THR A 249 -28.59 -13.43 3.89
N SER A 250 -27.66 -12.79 4.61
CA SER A 250 -27.97 -12.02 5.83
C SER A 250 -27.17 -10.72 5.88
N SER A 251 -27.84 -9.59 5.61
CA SER A 251 -27.22 -8.27 5.69
C SER A 251 -26.72 -7.96 7.12
N GLU A 252 -27.41 -8.44 8.15
CA GLU A 252 -26.97 -8.29 9.55
C GLU A 252 -25.67 -9.05 9.83
N THR A 253 -25.56 -10.30 9.35
CA THR A 253 -24.33 -11.10 9.48
C THR A 253 -23.18 -10.46 8.73
N ALA A 254 -23.42 -10.01 7.49
CA ALA A 254 -22.43 -9.30 6.69
C ALA A 254 -21.95 -8.02 7.41
N GLN A 255 -22.87 -7.21 7.92
CA GLN A 255 -22.56 -6.00 8.67
C GLN A 255 -21.72 -6.31 9.92
N GLY A 256 -22.06 -7.35 10.68
CA GLY A 256 -21.34 -7.76 11.89
C GLY A 256 -19.89 -8.16 11.61
N ILE A 257 -19.68 -8.97 10.57
CA ILE A 257 -18.33 -9.39 10.14
C ILE A 257 -17.52 -8.17 9.67
N ILE A 258 -18.12 -7.29 8.89
CA ILE A 258 -17.45 -6.08 8.38
C ILE A 258 -17.12 -5.12 9.54
N ALA A 259 -18.01 -4.97 10.53
CA ALA A 259 -17.75 -4.15 11.71
C ALA A 259 -16.60 -4.71 12.54
N CYS A 260 -16.50 -6.03 12.70
CA CYS A 260 -15.36 -6.66 13.35
C CYS A 260 -14.04 -6.35 12.62
N VAL A 261 -13.97 -6.59 11.30
CA VAL A 261 -12.76 -6.32 10.50
C VAL A 261 -12.41 -4.84 10.49
N MET A 262 -13.39 -3.98 10.21
CA MET A 262 -13.16 -2.54 10.12
C MET A 262 -12.91 -1.88 11.46
N GLY A 263 -13.31 -2.49 12.57
CA GLY A 263 -12.97 -2.05 13.92
C GLY A 263 -11.46 -2.07 14.15
N ASP A 264 -10.82 -3.18 13.80
CA ASP A 264 -9.36 -3.31 13.91
C ASP A 264 -8.64 -2.37 12.94
N VAL A 265 -9.10 -2.29 11.69
CA VAL A 265 -8.53 -1.39 10.67
C VAL A 265 -8.62 0.07 11.11
N LEU A 266 -9.80 0.53 11.56
CA LEU A 266 -10.01 1.91 11.98
C LEU A 266 -9.18 2.25 13.23
N LYS A 267 -9.11 1.34 14.20
CA LYS A 267 -8.29 1.52 15.40
C LYS A 267 -6.81 1.66 15.06
N GLU A 268 -6.29 0.82 14.16
CA GLU A 268 -4.92 0.94 13.69
C GLU A 268 -4.69 2.24 12.91
N GLN A 269 -5.60 2.61 12.01
CA GLN A 269 -5.47 3.84 11.22
C GLN A 269 -5.59 5.10 12.07
N TYR A 270 -6.34 5.07 13.17
CA TYR A 270 -6.43 6.16 14.11
C TYR A 270 -5.09 6.42 14.83
N GLY A 271 -4.39 5.36 15.23
CA GLY A 271 -3.03 5.49 15.73
C GLY A 271 -2.07 6.02 14.65
N ALA A 272 -2.13 5.45 13.44
CA ALA A 272 -1.25 5.83 12.33
C ALA A 272 -1.47 7.26 11.81
N SER A 273 -2.66 7.84 12.01
CA SER A 273 -2.99 9.20 11.61
C SER A 273 -2.65 10.26 12.65
N GLY A 274 -1.96 9.89 13.75
CA GLY A 274 -1.72 10.81 14.86
C GLY A 274 -3.01 11.19 15.58
N SER A 275 -3.94 10.25 15.73
CA SER A 275 -5.27 10.45 16.33
C SER A 275 -6.19 11.38 15.52
N ASN A 276 -5.92 11.59 14.23
CA ASN A 276 -6.82 12.31 13.34
C ASN A 276 -7.88 11.37 12.77
N GLU A 277 -9.11 11.51 13.25
CA GLU A 277 -10.24 10.65 12.86
C GLU A 277 -10.61 10.75 11.38
N SER A 278 -10.63 11.96 10.80
CA SER A 278 -10.97 12.13 9.38
C SER A 278 -9.96 11.43 8.49
N VAL A 279 -8.67 11.58 8.80
CA VAL A 279 -7.58 10.88 8.10
C VAL A 279 -7.67 9.37 8.33
N ALA A 280 -8.00 8.93 9.54
CA ALA A 280 -8.18 7.51 9.85
C ALA A 280 -9.30 6.86 9.04
N VAL A 281 -10.45 7.55 8.90
CA VAL A 281 -11.57 7.11 8.07
C VAL A 281 -11.18 7.01 6.60
N GLN A 282 -10.49 8.01 6.05
CA GLN A 282 -10.04 7.96 4.65
C GLN A 282 -9.02 6.83 4.43
N ARG A 283 -8.08 6.65 5.35
CA ARG A 283 -7.09 5.55 5.29
C ARG A 283 -7.75 4.19 5.40
N ALA A 284 -8.76 4.04 6.28
CA ALA A 284 -9.54 2.82 6.41
C ALA A 284 -10.35 2.52 5.13
N ALA A 285 -10.94 3.55 4.51
CA ALA A 285 -11.62 3.45 3.22
C ALA A 285 -10.66 3.08 2.07
N SER A 286 -9.44 3.63 2.09
CA SER A 286 -8.40 3.28 1.12
C SER A 286 -7.98 1.82 1.25
N TRP A 287 -7.81 1.34 2.48
CA TRP A 287 -7.56 -0.07 2.75
C TRP A 287 -8.72 -0.96 2.28
N TRP A 288 -9.97 -0.55 2.53
CA TRP A 288 -11.13 -1.29 2.04
C TRP A 288 -11.12 -1.45 0.52
N MET A 289 -10.85 -0.36 -0.21
CA MET A 289 -10.90 -0.36 -1.67
C MET A 289 -9.70 -1.06 -2.32
N THR A 290 -8.50 -0.90 -1.75
CA THR A 290 -7.24 -1.22 -2.44
C THR A 290 -6.32 -2.15 -1.67
N GLY A 291 -6.67 -2.51 -0.43
CA GLY A 291 -5.76 -3.12 0.52
C GLY A 291 -4.71 -2.15 1.09
N ASP A 292 -4.54 -0.94 0.53
CA ASP A 292 -3.51 0.02 0.94
C ASP A 292 -4.10 1.27 1.63
N PRO A 293 -3.84 1.50 2.93
CA PRO A 293 -4.30 2.71 3.61
C PRO A 293 -3.58 3.99 3.14
N ASN A 294 -2.38 3.88 2.54
CA ASN A 294 -1.57 5.03 2.15
C ASN A 294 -1.96 5.63 0.79
N GLN A 295 -2.85 4.97 0.05
CA GLN A 295 -3.36 5.48 -1.24
C GLN A 295 -4.56 6.44 -1.05
N TYR A 296 -4.91 6.76 0.20
CA TYR A 296 -6.17 7.43 0.53
C TYR A 296 -6.36 8.80 -0.11
N ASN A 297 -5.28 9.45 -0.52
CA ASN A 297 -5.27 10.76 -1.14
C ASN A 297 -4.71 10.72 -2.57
N ARG A 298 -4.72 9.56 -3.24
CA ARG A 298 -4.19 9.40 -4.60
C ARG A 298 -5.25 8.96 -5.61
N GLY A 299 -5.21 9.54 -6.81
CA GLY A 299 -5.96 9.09 -7.98
C GLY A 299 -7.46 8.87 -7.73
N SER A 300 -8.00 7.79 -8.31
CA SER A 300 -9.40 7.38 -8.12
C SER A 300 -9.72 6.99 -6.68
N THR A 301 -8.74 6.52 -5.91
CA THR A 301 -8.90 6.19 -4.49
C THR A 301 -9.24 7.43 -3.66
N ALA A 302 -8.64 8.59 -3.94
CA ALA A 302 -8.96 9.85 -3.25
C ALA A 302 -10.45 10.22 -3.36
N SER A 303 -11.03 10.08 -4.55
CA SER A 303 -12.45 10.35 -4.78
C SER A 303 -13.34 9.42 -3.96
N TYR A 304 -13.00 8.13 -3.91
CA TYR A 304 -13.73 7.14 -3.12
C TYR A 304 -13.62 7.41 -1.61
N THR A 305 -12.42 7.62 -1.08
CA THR A 305 -12.20 7.85 0.35
C THR A 305 -12.84 9.15 0.83
N GLN A 306 -12.87 10.19 -0.02
CA GLN A 306 -13.56 11.44 0.27
C GLN A 306 -15.08 11.23 0.35
N LYS A 307 -15.65 10.41 -0.54
CA LYS A 307 -17.08 10.03 -0.50
C LYS A 307 -17.44 9.24 0.77
N VAL A 308 -16.57 8.31 1.18
CA VAL A 308 -16.74 7.60 2.46
C VAL A 308 -16.68 8.59 3.63
N LEU A 309 -15.69 9.49 3.65
CA LEU A 309 -15.57 10.50 4.71
C LEU A 309 -16.80 11.41 4.78
N SER A 310 -17.41 11.78 3.65
CA SER A 310 -18.63 12.59 3.67
C SER A 310 -19.82 11.88 4.31
N PHE A 311 -20.06 10.61 3.94
CA PHE A 311 -21.12 9.81 4.57
C PHE A 311 -20.85 9.57 6.05
N TYR A 312 -19.60 9.33 6.42
CA TYR A 312 -19.18 9.18 7.80
C TYR A 312 -19.50 10.42 8.63
N LYS A 313 -19.14 11.62 8.14
CA LYS A 313 -19.44 12.87 8.84
C LYS A 313 -20.94 13.11 8.95
N GLN A 314 -21.69 12.79 7.90
CA GLN A 314 -23.15 12.92 7.91
C GLN A 314 -23.81 12.03 8.97
N SER A 315 -23.42 10.76 9.07
CA SER A 315 -23.98 9.85 10.09
C SER A 315 -23.61 10.30 11.50
N ARG A 316 -22.39 10.84 11.69
CA ARG A 316 -21.95 11.40 12.98
C ARG A 316 -22.70 12.66 13.39
N LEU A 317 -23.16 13.47 12.44
CA LEU A 317 -24.00 14.64 12.71
C LEU A 317 -25.45 14.25 13.04
N GLN A 318 -25.99 13.23 12.39
CA GLN A 318 -27.36 12.73 12.66
C GLN A 318 -27.49 12.02 14.02
N LEU A 319 -26.39 11.52 14.57
CA LEU A 319 -26.33 10.91 15.91
C LEU A 319 -26.18 11.95 17.04
N LEU A 320 -26.02 13.23 16.72
CA LEU A 320 -26.11 14.31 17.70
C LEU A 320 -27.57 14.79 17.74
N PRO A 321 -28.31 14.62 18.86
CA PRO A 321 -29.63 15.19 18.98
C PRO A 321 -29.50 16.71 18.82
N HIS A 322 -30.39 17.31 18.03
CA HIS A 322 -30.50 18.76 17.90
C HIS A 322 -30.55 19.38 19.31
N ILE A 323 -29.50 20.13 19.67
CA ILE A 323 -29.50 21.05 20.80
C ILE A 323 -30.21 22.33 20.36
#